data_AF-A0A0J7AJ75-F1
#
_entry.id   AF-A0A0J7AJ75-F1
#
_cell.length_a   1.000
_cell.length_b   1.000
_cell.length_c   1.000
_cell.angle_alpha   90.00
_cell.angle_beta   90.00
_cell.angle_gamma   90.00
#
_symmetry.space_group_name_H-M   'P 1'
#
loop_
_entity.id
_entity.type
_entity.pdbx_description
1 polymer ?
#
loop_
_entity_poly.entity_id
_entity_poly.type
_entity_poly.pdbx_seq_one_letter_code
_entity_poly.pdbx_strand_id
1 'polypeptide(L)'
;MATTLVRPRTVVPLASRTHKAPALRHLGPNWYASVMGTAIIANAGATLPYQVPGQRVACQIVWVLSAVALAVLLAARAGHWLHHRDQARAHLLDPAVAPFYGCLSMALLAVGGGTLIVGKDLIGTGAAVAVDAVLFTAGTATGLVMAVVVPYLMVVRHRVVASQATPVWLLPLVAPMVSAAVGPLLVPHLPAGQPREALLLACYAMFGVSLLATLLMLPLIFGRLILSGPLPLALTPALFLVLGPLGQSTTAVNQLADVAPGAVDASYAHALGAFAVVYGVPVMGFALLWLALAAAMLVRAARGGMGFAMTWWALTFPVGTCVTGAAGLARHTGLDAFAWLAAALFLGLVTAWLAAAAHTLRGLFSGRLLPRTA
;
A
#
# COMPACT_ATOMS: atom_id res chain seq x y z
N MET A 1 47.11 -1.82 -53.40
CA MET A 1 47.54 -2.76 -52.35
C MET A 1 47.92 -1.95 -51.11
N ALA A 2 47.05 -1.92 -50.10
CA ALA A 2 47.37 -1.46 -48.75
C ALA A 2 46.42 -2.19 -47.79
N THR A 3 46.92 -3.26 -47.18
CA THR A 3 46.16 -4.16 -46.31
C THR A 3 46.27 -3.65 -44.88
N THR A 4 45.22 -3.00 -44.37
CA THR A 4 45.15 -2.57 -42.97
C THR A 4 44.77 -3.75 -42.09
N LEU A 5 45.75 -4.30 -41.36
CA LEU A 5 45.55 -5.35 -40.36
C LEU A 5 44.80 -4.79 -39.14
N VAL A 6 43.53 -5.18 -38.98
CA VAL A 6 42.76 -4.93 -37.76
C VAL A 6 43.24 -5.89 -36.67
N ARG A 7 43.89 -5.35 -35.63
CA ARG A 7 44.22 -6.11 -34.41
C ARG A 7 42.92 -6.53 -33.69
N PRO A 8 42.74 -7.80 -33.31
CA PRO A 8 41.61 -8.21 -32.50
C PRO A 8 41.71 -7.54 -31.12
N ARG A 9 40.65 -6.84 -30.71
CA ARG A 9 40.48 -6.37 -29.33
C ARG A 9 40.42 -7.60 -28.42
N THR A 10 41.43 -7.78 -27.59
CA THR A 10 41.37 -8.67 -26.42
C THR A 10 40.20 -8.23 -25.54
N VAL A 11 39.10 -8.99 -25.57
CA VAL A 11 38.04 -8.90 -24.57
C VAL A 11 38.64 -9.43 -23.28
N VAL A 12 39.10 -8.52 -22.43
CA VAL A 12 39.43 -8.85 -21.05
C VAL A 12 38.12 -9.31 -20.41
N PRO A 13 38.03 -10.54 -19.86
CA PRO A 13 36.88 -10.95 -19.08
C PRO A 13 36.75 -9.94 -17.95
N LEU A 14 35.65 -9.19 -17.89
CA LEU A 14 35.32 -8.38 -16.72
C LEU A 14 35.35 -9.32 -15.53
N ALA A 15 36.38 -9.17 -14.67
CA ALA A 15 36.48 -9.90 -13.42
C ALA A 15 35.11 -9.85 -12.75
N SER A 16 34.57 -11.02 -12.41
CA SER A 16 33.30 -11.13 -11.69
C SER A 16 33.43 -10.26 -10.45
N ARG A 17 32.80 -9.08 -10.45
CA ARG A 17 32.79 -8.21 -9.28
C ARG A 17 32.16 -9.02 -8.17
N THR A 18 32.97 -9.46 -7.22
CA THR A 18 32.51 -10.14 -6.01
C THR A 18 31.69 -9.13 -5.23
N HIS A 19 30.40 -9.11 -5.53
CA HIS A 19 29.43 -8.22 -4.95
C HIS A 19 29.30 -8.55 -3.47
N LYS A 20 29.65 -7.61 -2.58
CA LYS A 20 29.38 -7.74 -1.15
C LYS A 20 27.87 -7.94 -0.95
N ALA A 21 27.46 -8.98 -0.22
CA ALA A 21 26.07 -9.38 0.00
C ALA A 21 25.24 -9.60 -1.30
N PRO A 22 25.53 -10.64 -2.10
CA PRO A 22 24.84 -10.89 -3.37
C PRO A 22 23.35 -11.21 -3.19
N ALA A 23 22.97 -11.79 -2.05
CA ALA A 23 21.57 -12.10 -1.70
C ALA A 23 20.67 -10.85 -1.65
N LEU A 24 21.23 -9.66 -1.41
CA LEU A 24 20.46 -8.41 -1.35
C LEU A 24 20.31 -7.72 -2.71
N ARG A 25 21.05 -8.14 -3.75
CA ARG A 25 21.13 -7.41 -5.03
C ARG A 25 19.77 -7.31 -5.75
N HIS A 26 18.91 -8.31 -5.62
CA HIS A 26 17.61 -8.36 -6.30
C HIS A 26 16.42 -8.07 -5.37
N LEU A 27 16.69 -7.58 -4.15
CA LEU A 27 15.64 -7.23 -3.19
C LEU A 27 14.90 -5.97 -3.64
N GLY A 28 13.76 -6.15 -4.31
CA GLY A 28 12.93 -5.05 -4.81
C GLY A 28 12.05 -4.38 -3.73
N PRO A 29 11.54 -3.16 -4.00
CA PRO A 29 10.61 -2.47 -3.11
C PRO A 29 9.21 -3.13 -3.03
N ASN A 30 8.89 -4.05 -3.93
CA ASN A 30 7.64 -4.83 -3.93
C ASN A 30 7.44 -5.65 -2.65
N TRP A 31 8.50 -6.01 -1.93
CA TRP A 31 8.41 -6.73 -0.66
C TRP A 31 7.67 -5.93 0.43
N TYR A 32 7.67 -4.60 0.36
CA TYR A 32 6.89 -3.77 1.30
C TYR A 32 5.38 -4.01 1.19
N ALA A 33 4.91 -4.55 0.06
CA ALA A 33 3.51 -4.97 -0.08
C ALA A 33 3.12 -6.04 0.95
N SER A 34 4.05 -6.93 1.33
CA SER A 34 3.81 -7.94 2.36
C SER A 34 3.71 -7.35 3.77
N VAL A 35 4.48 -6.30 4.04
CA VAL A 35 4.48 -5.59 5.32
C VAL A 35 3.18 -4.81 5.48
N MET A 36 2.83 -3.94 4.52
CA MET A 36 1.58 -3.17 4.57
C MET A 36 0.36 -4.11 4.57
N GLY A 37 0.41 -5.18 3.78
CA GLY A 37 -0.63 -6.21 3.72
C GLY A 37 -0.81 -7.01 5.01
N THR A 38 0.22 -7.10 5.85
CA THR A 38 0.14 -7.72 7.17
C THR A 38 -0.36 -6.72 8.20
N ALA A 39 0.16 -5.48 8.18
CA ALA A 39 -0.26 -4.43 9.11
C ALA A 39 -1.77 -4.12 9.01
N ILE A 40 -2.33 -4.13 7.79
CA ILE A 40 -3.76 -3.86 7.59
C ILE A 40 -4.68 -4.90 8.24
N ILE A 41 -4.22 -6.15 8.43
CA ILE A 41 -5.01 -7.17 9.14
C ILE A 41 -5.25 -6.74 10.58
N ALA A 42 -4.21 -6.25 11.25
CA ALA A 42 -4.29 -5.76 12.61
C ALA A 42 -5.18 -4.50 12.68
N ASN A 43 -4.96 -3.55 11.76
CA ASN A 43 -5.70 -2.29 11.75
C ASN A 43 -7.19 -2.51 11.44
N ALA A 44 -7.50 -3.24 10.37
CA ALA A 44 -8.87 -3.55 9.97
C ALA A 44 -9.57 -4.40 11.03
N GLY A 45 -8.88 -5.41 11.58
CA GLY A 45 -9.40 -6.25 12.64
C GLY A 45 -9.79 -5.43 13.87
N ALA A 46 -8.97 -4.48 14.29
CA ALA A 46 -9.29 -3.63 15.44
C ALA A 46 -10.46 -2.66 15.19
N THR A 47 -10.80 -2.36 13.92
CA THR A 47 -11.91 -1.45 13.56
C THR A 47 -13.25 -2.15 13.36
N LEU A 48 -13.30 -3.48 13.39
CA LEU A 48 -14.55 -4.22 13.14
C LEU A 48 -15.65 -3.81 14.14
N PRO A 49 -16.90 -3.64 13.68
CA PRO A 49 -18.02 -3.31 14.56
C PRO A 49 -18.32 -4.42 15.58
N TYR A 50 -18.03 -5.67 15.21
CA TYR A 50 -18.17 -6.83 16.08
C TYR A 50 -16.81 -7.16 16.72
N GLN A 51 -16.79 -7.27 18.04
CA GLN A 51 -15.61 -7.68 18.80
C GLN A 51 -15.80 -9.11 19.30
N VAL A 52 -14.94 -10.03 18.85
CA VAL A 52 -14.92 -11.42 19.34
C VAL A 52 -13.82 -11.59 20.40
N PRO A 53 -14.03 -12.46 21.41
CA PRO A 53 -13.00 -12.76 22.39
C PRO A 53 -11.67 -13.16 21.73
N GLY A 54 -10.55 -12.57 22.17
CA GLY A 54 -9.21 -12.83 21.64
C GLY A 54 -8.84 -12.05 20.36
N GLN A 55 -9.77 -11.36 19.70
CA GLN A 55 -9.50 -10.57 18.50
C GLN A 55 -8.43 -9.50 18.72
N ARG A 56 -8.47 -8.80 19.86
CA ARG A 56 -7.50 -7.77 20.19
C ARG A 56 -6.07 -8.32 20.27
N VAL A 57 -5.91 -9.47 20.92
CA VAL A 57 -4.62 -10.17 21.04
C VAL A 57 -4.14 -10.65 19.67
N ALA A 58 -5.04 -11.21 18.84
CA ALA A 58 -4.70 -11.60 17.48
C ALA A 58 -4.23 -10.40 16.64
N CYS A 59 -4.90 -9.24 16.74
CA CYS A 59 -4.49 -8.02 16.05
C CYS A 59 -3.11 -7.53 16.55
N GLN A 60 -2.84 -7.60 17.85
CA GLN A 60 -1.53 -7.26 18.42
C GLN A 60 -0.42 -8.18 17.89
N ILE A 61 -0.64 -9.50 17.84
CA ILE A 61 0.33 -10.47 17.28
C ILE A 61 0.65 -10.13 15.82
N VAL A 62 -0.38 -9.87 15.01
CA VAL A 62 -0.20 -9.54 13.59
C VAL A 62 0.46 -8.16 13.42
N TRP A 63 0.19 -7.21 14.30
CA TRP A 63 0.90 -5.94 14.33
C TRP A 63 2.40 -6.13 14.65
N VAL A 64 2.74 -6.91 15.69
CA VAL A 64 4.16 -7.23 16.01
C VAL A 64 4.84 -7.90 14.82
N LEU A 65 4.17 -8.85 14.15
CA LEU A 65 4.70 -9.48 12.95
C LEU A 65 4.99 -8.46 11.84
N SER A 66 4.08 -7.51 11.60
CA SER A 66 4.30 -6.47 10.58
C SER A 66 5.40 -5.48 10.96
N ALA A 67 5.52 -5.10 12.25
CA ALA A 67 6.60 -4.26 12.76
C ALA A 67 7.98 -4.92 12.61
N VAL A 68 8.09 -6.21 12.96
CA VAL A 68 9.33 -7.00 12.76
C VAL A 68 9.66 -7.12 11.28
N ALA A 69 8.68 -7.45 10.44
CA ALA A 69 8.88 -7.55 8.99
C ALA A 69 9.33 -6.21 8.37
N LEU A 70 8.77 -5.08 8.84
CA LEU A 70 9.18 -3.74 8.44
C LEU A 70 10.64 -3.49 8.80
N ALA A 71 11.04 -3.75 10.05
CA ALA A 71 12.40 -3.53 10.52
C ALA A 71 13.42 -4.35 9.72
N VAL A 72 13.14 -5.64 9.50
CA VAL A 72 13.98 -6.54 8.70
C VAL A 72 14.11 -6.02 7.26
N LEU A 73 13.00 -5.63 6.64
CA LEU A 73 13.02 -5.20 5.25
C LEU A 73 13.70 -3.83 5.06
N LEU A 74 13.53 -2.91 6.01
CA LEU A 74 14.26 -1.63 6.03
C LEU A 74 15.76 -1.87 6.13
N ALA A 75 16.21 -2.72 7.05
CA ALA A 75 17.63 -3.06 7.20
C ALA A 75 18.18 -3.73 5.92
N ALA A 76 17.46 -4.70 5.36
CA ALA A 76 17.86 -5.38 4.14
C ALA A 76 17.92 -4.44 2.92
N ARG A 77 16.95 -3.53 2.78
CA ARG A 77 16.93 -2.53 1.70
C ARG A 77 17.98 -1.45 1.89
N ALA A 78 18.27 -1.03 3.13
CA ALA A 78 19.40 -0.14 3.41
C ALA A 78 20.72 -0.81 3.00
N GLY A 79 20.89 -2.09 3.32
CA GLY A 79 22.01 -2.91 2.85
C GLY A 79 22.09 -2.97 1.31
N HIS A 80 20.97 -3.18 0.62
CA HIS A 80 20.92 -3.13 -0.84
C HIS A 80 21.35 -1.76 -1.40
N TRP A 81 20.86 -0.66 -0.83
CA TRP A 81 21.23 0.69 -1.28
C TRP A 81 22.70 1.03 -1.00
N LEU A 82 23.29 0.51 0.09
CA LEU A 82 24.71 0.71 0.40
C LEU A 82 25.62 -0.06 -0.56
N HIS A 83 25.29 -1.34 -0.83
CA HIS A 83 26.20 -2.26 -1.55
C HIS A 83 25.91 -2.38 -3.05
N HIS A 84 24.69 -2.08 -3.51
CA HIS A 84 24.23 -2.26 -4.89
C HIS A 84 23.52 -1.00 -5.43
N ARG A 85 24.18 0.16 -5.31
CA ARG A 85 23.66 1.47 -5.79
C ARG A 85 23.32 1.47 -7.28
N ASP A 86 24.06 0.71 -8.08
CA ASP A 86 23.80 0.49 -9.50
C ASP A 86 22.40 -0.08 -9.71
N GLN A 87 22.06 -1.13 -8.96
CA GLN A 87 20.77 -1.80 -9.13
C GLN A 87 19.62 -1.03 -8.47
N ALA A 88 19.88 -0.34 -7.37
CA ALA A 88 18.89 0.54 -6.76
C ALA A 88 18.44 1.66 -7.72
N ARG A 89 19.39 2.24 -8.48
CA ARG A 89 19.09 3.21 -9.56
C ARG A 89 18.37 2.56 -10.72
N ALA A 90 18.77 1.35 -11.13
CA ALA A 90 18.07 0.61 -12.19
C ALA A 90 16.59 0.35 -11.83
N HIS A 91 16.29 0.01 -10.57
CA HIS A 91 14.90 -0.16 -10.11
C HIS A 91 14.05 1.11 -10.24
N LEU A 92 14.63 2.30 -10.09
CA LEU A 92 13.91 3.57 -10.28
C LEU A 92 13.67 3.88 -11.76
N LEU A 93 14.51 3.39 -12.65
CA LEU A 93 14.39 3.59 -14.10
C LEU A 93 13.57 2.48 -14.80
N ASP A 94 13.14 1.47 -14.04
CA ASP A 94 12.27 0.41 -14.52
C ASP A 94 10.80 0.78 -14.26
N PRO A 95 9.97 1.01 -15.30
CA PRO A 95 8.56 1.37 -15.15
C PRO A 95 7.71 0.30 -14.44
N ALA A 96 8.15 -0.96 -14.41
CA ALA A 96 7.45 -2.02 -13.70
C ALA A 96 7.77 -2.03 -12.19
N VAL A 97 8.93 -1.50 -11.78
CA VAL A 97 9.41 -1.54 -10.40
C VAL A 97 9.25 -0.19 -9.68
N ALA A 98 9.47 0.93 -10.38
CA ALA A 98 9.42 2.27 -9.80
C ALA A 98 8.13 2.57 -9.00
N PRO A 99 6.92 2.17 -9.45
CA PRO A 99 5.70 2.42 -8.68
C PRO A 99 5.68 1.76 -7.28
N PHE A 100 6.39 0.65 -7.09
CA PHE A 100 6.44 -0.06 -5.82
C PHE A 100 7.22 0.71 -4.73
N TYR A 101 7.93 1.79 -5.06
CA TYR A 101 8.46 2.69 -4.03
C TYR A 101 7.35 3.38 -3.21
N GLY A 102 6.12 3.46 -3.74
CA GLY A 102 4.93 3.83 -2.95
C GLY A 102 4.63 2.84 -1.83
N CYS A 103 4.95 1.55 -1.98
CA CYS A 103 4.73 0.54 -0.94
C CYS A 103 5.58 0.77 0.31
N LEU A 104 6.79 1.33 0.17
CA LEU A 104 7.62 1.71 1.34
C LEU A 104 6.86 2.72 2.21
N SER A 105 6.34 3.79 1.60
CA SER A 105 5.54 4.80 2.30
C SER A 105 4.35 4.17 3.01
N MET A 106 3.56 3.38 2.28
CA MET A 106 2.35 2.74 2.83
C MET A 106 2.66 1.74 3.94
N ALA A 107 3.80 1.02 3.87
CA ALA A 107 4.21 0.11 4.93
C ALA A 107 4.60 0.84 6.23
N LEU A 108 5.35 1.95 6.12
CA LEU A 108 5.66 2.81 7.27
C LEU A 108 4.37 3.32 7.92
N LEU A 109 3.47 3.88 7.11
CA LEU A 109 2.20 4.45 7.58
C LEU A 109 1.27 3.41 8.21
N ALA A 110 1.16 2.22 7.60
CA ALA A 110 0.27 1.17 8.10
C ALA A 110 0.75 0.61 9.46
N VAL A 111 2.07 0.41 9.62
CA VAL A 111 2.66 -0.05 10.89
C VAL A 111 2.61 1.06 11.94
N GLY A 112 2.88 2.32 11.56
CA GLY A 112 2.73 3.50 12.43
C GLY A 112 1.32 3.59 12.99
N GLY A 113 0.31 3.68 12.12
CA GLY A 113 -1.08 3.76 12.55
C GLY A 113 -1.50 2.56 13.40
N GLY A 114 -1.06 1.35 13.04
CA GLY A 114 -1.28 0.16 13.84
C GLY A 114 -0.67 0.22 15.24
N THR A 115 0.43 0.96 15.40
CA THR A 115 1.06 1.17 16.70
C THR A 115 0.14 1.96 17.63
N LEU A 116 -0.57 2.98 17.14
CA LEU A 116 -1.59 3.67 17.94
C LEU A 116 -2.89 2.89 18.09
N ILE A 117 -3.32 2.16 17.06
CA ILE A 117 -4.61 1.43 17.08
C ILE A 117 -4.53 0.23 18.03
N VAL A 118 -3.48 -0.59 17.93
CA VAL A 118 -3.33 -1.85 18.71
C VAL A 118 -2.06 -1.91 19.54
N GLY A 119 -0.95 -1.33 19.08
CA GLY A 119 0.36 -1.45 19.74
C GLY A 119 0.45 -0.71 21.07
N LYS A 120 -0.31 0.37 21.27
CA LYS A 120 -0.31 1.20 22.48
C LYS A 120 -0.60 0.41 23.77
N ASP A 121 -1.34 -0.70 23.68
CA ASP A 121 -1.66 -1.54 24.83
C ASP A 121 -0.44 -2.34 25.31
N LEU A 122 0.56 -2.56 24.44
CA LEU A 122 1.77 -3.32 24.73
C LEU A 122 2.95 -2.41 25.11
N ILE A 123 3.11 -1.28 24.42
CA ILE A 123 4.28 -0.40 24.58
C ILE A 123 3.96 0.92 25.30
N GLY A 124 2.69 1.15 25.63
CA GLY A 124 2.20 2.40 26.21
C GLY A 124 1.93 3.49 25.17
N THR A 125 0.98 4.38 25.49
CA THR A 125 0.52 5.44 24.58
C THR A 125 1.65 6.41 24.18
N GLY A 126 2.52 6.82 25.10
CA GLY A 126 3.60 7.76 24.80
C GLY A 126 4.59 7.23 23.76
N ALA A 127 5.04 5.98 23.92
CA ALA A 127 5.90 5.32 22.95
C ALA A 127 5.18 5.09 21.62
N ALA A 128 3.89 4.71 21.67
CA ALA A 128 3.10 4.50 20.46
C ALA A 128 2.92 5.78 19.63
N VAL A 129 2.67 6.93 20.28
CA VAL A 129 2.61 8.23 19.61
C VAL A 129 3.96 8.60 19.00
N ALA A 130 5.07 8.38 19.71
CA ALA A 130 6.40 8.69 19.19
C ALA A 130 6.74 7.84 17.95
N VAL A 131 6.47 6.53 18.02
CA VAL A 131 6.69 5.60 16.89
C VAL A 131 5.81 5.97 15.70
N ASP A 132 4.52 6.19 15.92
CA ASP A 132 3.61 6.59 14.84
C ASP A 132 4.00 7.94 14.25
N ALA A 133 4.34 8.94 15.05
CA ALA A 133 4.79 10.24 14.53
C ALA A 133 6.02 10.11 13.61
N VAL A 134 7.03 9.33 14.02
CA VAL A 134 8.24 9.09 13.20
C VAL A 134 7.89 8.37 11.89
N LEU A 135 7.12 7.28 11.98
CA LEU A 135 6.74 6.49 10.80
C LEU A 135 5.79 7.25 9.88
N PHE A 136 4.89 8.05 10.45
CA PHE A 136 3.96 8.93 9.75
C PHE A 136 4.71 10.01 8.98
N THR A 137 5.63 10.73 9.61
CA THR A 137 6.41 11.77 8.92
C THR A 137 7.28 11.16 7.82
N ALA A 138 8.03 10.08 8.11
CA ALA A 138 8.88 9.43 7.12
C ALA A 138 8.07 8.83 5.96
N GLY A 139 6.96 8.16 6.28
CA GLY A 139 6.04 7.58 5.31
C GLY A 139 5.39 8.63 4.43
N THR A 140 4.87 9.71 5.02
CA THR A 140 4.23 10.82 4.31
C THR A 140 5.20 11.54 3.38
N ALA A 141 6.40 11.90 3.88
CA ALA A 141 7.42 12.53 3.06
C ALA A 141 7.82 11.63 1.88
N THR A 142 8.06 10.34 2.13
CA THR A 142 8.36 9.37 1.06
C THR A 142 7.23 9.27 0.05
N GLY A 143 5.98 9.23 0.53
CA GLY A 143 4.78 9.12 -0.31
C GLY A 143 4.60 10.32 -1.22
N LEU A 144 4.69 11.53 -0.69
CA LEU A 144 4.59 12.77 -1.46
C LEU A 144 5.71 12.89 -2.49
N VAL A 145 6.95 12.55 -2.12
CA VAL A 145 8.07 12.56 -3.08
C VAL A 145 7.83 11.53 -4.19
N MET A 146 7.43 10.30 -3.87
CA MET A 146 7.19 9.27 -4.89
C MET A 146 5.97 9.55 -5.77
N ALA A 147 4.93 10.21 -5.23
CA ALA A 147 3.77 10.66 -6.00
C ALA A 147 4.13 11.68 -7.10
N VAL A 148 5.26 12.37 -6.97
CA VAL A 148 5.80 13.28 -8.00
C VAL A 148 6.87 12.61 -8.85
N VAL A 149 7.85 11.96 -8.21
CA VAL A 149 9.02 11.38 -8.88
C VAL A 149 8.63 10.26 -9.83
N VAL A 150 7.72 9.36 -9.45
CA VAL A 150 7.36 8.23 -10.31
C VAL A 150 6.65 8.70 -11.59
N PRO A 151 5.60 9.55 -11.55
CA PRO A 151 5.03 10.13 -12.76
C PRO A 151 6.04 10.93 -13.59
N TYR A 152 6.92 11.71 -12.96
CA TYR A 152 7.99 12.42 -13.67
C TYR A 152 8.90 11.46 -14.46
N LEU A 153 9.36 10.37 -13.82
CA LEU A 153 10.17 9.36 -14.50
C LEU A 153 9.38 8.66 -15.60
N MET A 154 8.09 8.40 -15.39
CA MET A 154 7.21 7.84 -16.42
C MET A 154 7.09 8.75 -17.65
N VAL A 155 7.04 10.06 -17.46
CA VAL A 155 6.95 11.04 -18.57
C VAL A 155 8.30 11.24 -19.25
N VAL A 156 9.38 11.38 -18.48
CA VAL A 156 10.68 11.86 -19.00
C VAL A 156 11.62 10.73 -19.38
N ARG A 157 11.52 9.57 -18.73
CA ARG A 157 12.50 8.48 -18.86
C ARG A 157 11.90 7.18 -19.36
N HIS A 158 10.66 6.86 -19.00
CA HIS A 158 10.02 5.61 -19.41
C HIS A 158 9.30 5.79 -20.75
N ARG A 159 9.59 4.93 -21.73
CA ARG A 159 8.85 4.88 -23.01
C ARG A 159 7.57 4.07 -22.84
N VAL A 160 6.61 4.63 -22.11
CA VAL A 160 5.36 3.96 -21.75
C VAL A 160 4.33 4.10 -22.88
N VAL A 161 3.64 3.01 -23.22
CA VAL A 161 2.49 3.03 -24.15
C VAL A 161 1.19 2.69 -23.41
N ALA A 162 0.05 3.20 -23.90
CA ALA A 162 -1.24 3.06 -23.22
C ALA A 162 -1.66 1.60 -22.96
N SER A 163 -1.27 0.65 -23.81
CA SER A 163 -1.55 -0.78 -23.63
C SER A 163 -0.83 -1.41 -22.42
N GLN A 164 0.20 -0.74 -21.89
CA GLN A 164 0.93 -1.14 -20.69
C GLN A 164 0.30 -0.60 -19.40
N ALA A 165 -0.79 0.17 -19.48
CA ALA A 165 -1.47 0.68 -18.31
C ALA A 165 -1.84 -0.46 -17.35
N THR A 166 -1.49 -0.28 -16.09
CA THR A 166 -1.64 -1.29 -15.05
C THR A 166 -2.01 -0.62 -13.74
N PRO A 167 -2.85 -1.25 -12.90
CA PRO A 167 -3.14 -0.78 -11.56
C PRO A 167 -1.92 -0.54 -10.68
N VAL A 168 -0.77 -1.17 -10.98
CA VAL A 168 0.50 -0.94 -10.29
C VAL A 168 0.91 0.54 -10.30
N TRP A 169 0.55 1.29 -11.34
CA TRP A 169 0.84 2.73 -11.43
C TRP A 169 0.11 3.58 -10.38
N LEU A 170 -0.92 3.03 -9.72
CA LEU A 170 -1.60 3.72 -8.62
C LEU A 170 -0.77 3.75 -7.33
N LEU A 171 0.13 2.78 -7.11
CA LEU A 171 0.88 2.64 -5.85
C LEU A 171 1.52 3.93 -5.31
N PRO A 172 2.27 4.74 -6.10
CA PRO A 172 2.83 6.00 -5.60
C PRO A 172 1.76 7.06 -5.35
N LEU A 173 0.66 7.02 -6.09
CA LEU A 173 -0.45 7.98 -5.98
C LEU A 173 -1.36 7.67 -4.78
N VAL A 174 -1.40 6.43 -4.32
CA VAL A 174 -2.19 5.98 -3.16
C VAL A 174 -1.51 6.34 -1.84
N ALA A 175 -0.17 6.45 -1.81
CA ALA A 175 0.57 6.70 -0.59
C ALA A 175 0.07 7.96 0.19
N PRO A 176 -0.19 9.11 -0.44
CA PRO A 176 -0.79 10.26 0.26
C PRO A 176 -2.19 9.97 0.84
N MET A 177 -3.01 9.11 0.21
CA MET A 177 -4.31 8.72 0.79
C MET A 177 -4.13 7.91 2.08
N VAL A 178 -3.09 7.09 2.16
CA VAL A 178 -2.78 6.36 3.38
C VAL A 178 -2.41 7.33 4.50
N SER A 179 -1.59 8.34 4.21
CA SER A 179 -1.31 9.43 5.15
C SER A 179 -2.59 10.15 5.60
N ALA A 180 -3.49 10.49 4.68
CA ALA A 180 -4.75 11.12 5.01
C ALA A 180 -5.65 10.29 5.93
N ALA A 181 -5.57 8.95 5.84
CA ALA A 181 -6.37 8.05 6.65
C ALA A 181 -5.79 7.76 8.04
N VAL A 182 -4.47 7.72 8.19
CA VAL A 182 -3.82 7.42 9.48
C VAL A 182 -3.42 8.68 10.25
N GLY A 183 -3.16 9.80 9.57
CA GLY A 183 -2.80 11.08 10.18
C GLY A 183 -3.79 11.60 11.23
N PRO A 184 -5.12 11.41 11.08
CA PRO A 184 -6.09 11.77 12.12
C PRO A 184 -5.79 11.16 13.50
N LEU A 185 -5.14 10.00 13.58
CA LEU A 185 -4.79 9.36 14.85
C LEU A 185 -3.84 10.21 15.70
N LEU A 186 -3.04 11.07 15.08
CA LEU A 186 -2.09 11.95 15.76
C LEU A 186 -2.71 13.28 16.21
N VAL A 187 -3.86 13.67 15.63
CA VAL A 187 -4.51 14.97 15.92
C VAL A 187 -4.79 15.15 17.42
N PRO A 188 -5.37 14.18 18.15
CA PRO A 188 -5.64 14.35 19.59
C PRO A 188 -4.38 14.52 20.44
N HIS A 189 -3.21 14.12 19.93
CA HIS A 189 -1.92 14.18 20.63
C HIS A 189 -1.15 15.48 20.40
N LEU A 190 -1.65 16.36 19.52
CA LEU A 190 -1.08 17.69 19.31
C LEU A 190 -1.69 18.72 20.28
N PRO A 191 -0.97 19.82 20.57
CA PRO A 191 -1.53 20.96 21.29
C PRO A 191 -2.79 21.50 20.61
N ALA A 192 -3.78 21.93 21.40
CA ALA A 192 -5.00 22.52 20.89
C ALA A 192 -4.73 23.78 20.04
N GLY A 193 -5.60 24.07 19.08
CA GLY A 193 -5.47 25.19 18.16
C GLY A 193 -4.77 24.79 16.85
N GLN A 194 -3.91 25.68 16.34
CA GLN A 194 -3.34 25.57 15.00
C GLN A 194 -2.66 24.23 14.66
N PRO A 195 -1.91 23.55 15.55
CA PRO A 195 -1.27 22.29 15.18
C PRO A 195 -2.28 21.20 14.77
N ARG A 196 -3.41 21.10 15.47
CA ARG A 196 -4.48 20.14 15.15
C ARG A 196 -5.16 20.45 13.83
N GLU A 197 -5.53 21.72 13.66
CA GLU A 197 -6.14 22.23 12.43
C GLU A 197 -5.23 22.01 11.22
N ALA A 198 -3.95 22.37 11.34
CA ALA A 198 -2.97 22.22 10.27
C ALA A 198 -2.79 20.76 9.85
N LEU A 199 -2.68 19.82 10.80
CA LEU A 199 -2.58 18.39 10.47
C LEU A 199 -3.86 17.87 9.81
N LEU A 200 -5.05 18.27 10.31
CA LEU A 200 -6.33 17.90 9.72
C LEU A 200 -6.44 18.38 8.27
N LEU A 201 -6.14 19.66 8.01
CA LEU A 201 -6.19 20.24 6.68
C LEU A 201 -5.11 19.66 5.75
N ALA A 202 -3.92 19.37 6.26
CA ALA A 202 -2.89 18.66 5.51
C ALA A 202 -3.34 17.26 5.10
N CYS A 203 -4.05 16.54 5.97
CA CYS A 203 -4.64 15.24 5.64
C CYS A 203 -5.72 15.37 4.54
N TYR A 204 -6.59 16.39 4.58
CA TYR A 204 -7.52 16.67 3.48
C TYR A 204 -6.82 17.03 2.17
N ALA A 205 -5.71 17.77 2.22
CA ALA A 205 -4.91 18.08 1.03
C ALA A 205 -4.32 16.79 0.42
N MET A 206 -3.77 15.89 1.24
CA MET A 206 -3.25 14.60 0.79
C MET A 206 -4.35 13.68 0.24
N PHE A 207 -5.53 13.69 0.86
CA PHE A 207 -6.73 13.05 0.34
C PHE A 207 -7.06 13.57 -1.07
N GLY A 208 -7.10 14.89 -1.26
CA GLY A 208 -7.39 15.52 -2.55
C GLY A 208 -6.36 15.17 -3.62
N VAL A 209 -5.06 15.26 -3.30
CA VAL A 209 -3.96 14.87 -4.20
C VAL A 209 -4.15 13.44 -4.70
N SER A 210 -4.36 12.50 -3.79
CA SER A 210 -4.47 11.09 -4.15
C SER A 210 -5.78 10.75 -4.86
N LEU A 211 -6.90 11.34 -4.45
CA LEU A 211 -8.20 11.12 -5.07
C LEU A 211 -8.20 11.60 -6.53
N LEU A 212 -7.78 12.84 -6.77
CA LEU A 212 -7.74 13.41 -8.11
C LEU A 212 -6.76 12.64 -9.00
N ALA A 213 -5.57 12.30 -8.49
CA ALA A 213 -4.61 11.49 -9.24
C ALA A 213 -5.16 10.09 -9.58
N THR A 214 -5.90 9.46 -8.66
CA THR A 214 -6.57 8.19 -8.92
C THR A 214 -7.62 8.34 -10.02
N LEU A 215 -8.49 9.36 -9.96
CA LEU A 215 -9.53 9.62 -10.96
C LEU A 215 -8.96 9.86 -12.36
N LEU A 216 -7.76 10.45 -12.48
CA LEU A 216 -7.06 10.59 -13.77
C LEU A 216 -6.58 9.24 -14.32
N MET A 217 -6.18 8.31 -13.45
CA MET A 217 -5.60 7.02 -13.85
C MET A 217 -6.64 5.93 -14.12
N LEU A 218 -7.80 5.96 -13.45
CA LEU A 218 -8.83 4.92 -13.60
C LEU A 218 -9.32 4.76 -15.05
N PRO A 219 -9.62 5.82 -15.82
CA PRO A 219 -10.02 5.69 -17.21
C PRO A 219 -8.95 5.02 -18.09
N LEU A 220 -7.67 5.29 -17.83
CA LEU A 220 -6.56 4.67 -18.56
C LEU A 220 -6.47 3.17 -18.27
N ILE A 221 -6.61 2.78 -17.00
CA ILE A 221 -6.58 1.39 -16.59
C ILE A 221 -7.80 0.64 -17.15
N PHE A 222 -9.00 1.20 -16.99
CA PHE A 222 -10.23 0.58 -17.44
C PHE A 222 -10.30 0.49 -18.97
N GLY A 223 -9.94 1.56 -19.68
CA GLY A 223 -9.83 1.57 -21.13
C GLY A 223 -8.86 0.53 -21.65
N ARG A 224 -7.69 0.36 -21.00
CA ARG A 224 -6.74 -0.71 -21.33
C ARG A 224 -7.35 -2.10 -21.17
N LEU A 225 -8.13 -2.35 -20.12
CA LEU A 225 -8.76 -3.67 -19.91
C LEU A 225 -9.79 -3.99 -20.99
N ILE A 226 -10.55 -2.99 -21.46
CA ILE A 226 -11.53 -3.15 -22.53
C ILE A 226 -10.82 -3.37 -23.88
N LEU A 227 -9.87 -2.50 -24.21
CA LEU A 227 -9.25 -2.46 -25.55
C LEU A 227 -8.17 -3.52 -25.76
N SER A 228 -7.44 -3.89 -24.71
CA SER A 228 -6.31 -4.84 -24.78
C SER A 228 -6.60 -6.18 -24.10
N GLY A 229 -7.83 -6.38 -23.60
CA GLY A 229 -8.24 -7.60 -22.91
C GLY A 229 -7.66 -7.75 -21.50
N PRO A 230 -7.80 -8.94 -20.87
CA PRO A 230 -7.38 -9.16 -19.50
C PRO A 230 -5.86 -8.99 -19.30
N LEU A 231 -5.44 -8.73 -18.06
CA LEU A 231 -4.02 -8.81 -17.70
C LEU A 231 -3.51 -10.26 -17.82
N PRO A 232 -2.20 -10.45 -18.05
CA PRO A 232 -1.55 -11.75 -17.88
C PRO A 232 -1.92 -12.39 -16.54
N LEU A 233 -2.03 -13.72 -16.51
CA LEU A 233 -2.53 -14.46 -15.33
C LEU A 233 -1.84 -14.02 -14.04
N ALA A 234 -0.51 -14.06 -14.00
CA ALA A 234 0.29 -13.67 -12.82
C ALA A 234 0.11 -12.20 -12.38
N LEU A 235 -0.38 -11.31 -13.24
CA LEU A 235 -0.63 -9.90 -12.92
C LEU A 235 -2.09 -9.62 -12.55
N THR A 236 -2.99 -10.59 -12.69
CA THR A 236 -4.42 -10.42 -12.39
C THR A 236 -4.69 -9.92 -10.96
N PRO A 237 -3.99 -10.39 -9.91
CA PRO A 237 -4.18 -9.85 -8.56
C PRO A 237 -3.97 -8.33 -8.44
N ALA A 238 -3.16 -7.72 -9.33
CA ALA A 238 -2.94 -6.28 -9.33
C ALA A 238 -4.23 -5.47 -9.55
N LEU A 239 -5.28 -6.05 -10.15
CA LEU A 239 -6.59 -5.39 -10.29
C LEU A 239 -7.17 -4.91 -8.97
N PHE A 240 -6.85 -5.58 -7.87
CA PHE A 240 -7.30 -5.19 -6.54
C PHE A 240 -6.65 -3.90 -6.04
N LEU A 241 -5.51 -3.47 -6.61
CA LEU A 241 -4.86 -2.20 -6.24
C LEU A 241 -5.75 -0.98 -6.46
N VAL A 242 -6.73 -1.06 -7.37
CA VAL A 242 -7.74 -0.01 -7.58
C VAL A 242 -8.65 0.18 -6.35
N LEU A 243 -8.88 -0.87 -5.57
CA LEU A 243 -9.65 -0.78 -4.32
C LEU A 243 -8.92 0.06 -3.27
N GLY A 244 -7.59 0.10 -3.33
CA GLY A 244 -6.72 0.79 -2.37
C GLY A 244 -7.14 2.23 -2.15
N PRO A 245 -7.07 3.11 -3.17
CA PRO A 245 -7.47 4.50 -3.02
C PRO A 245 -8.96 4.66 -2.72
N LEU A 246 -9.84 3.78 -3.22
CA LEU A 246 -11.28 3.89 -3.01
C LEU A 246 -11.67 3.59 -1.55
N GLY A 247 -11.25 2.45 -1.00
CA GLY A 247 -11.50 2.10 0.40
C GLY A 247 -10.75 3.02 1.36
N GLN A 248 -9.52 3.42 1.01
CA GLN A 248 -8.72 4.28 1.87
C GLN A 248 -9.25 5.71 1.90
N SER A 249 -9.83 6.22 0.81
CA SER A 249 -10.46 7.54 0.81
C SER A 249 -11.73 7.55 1.65
N THR A 250 -12.54 6.50 1.60
CA THR A 250 -13.65 6.32 2.55
C THR A 250 -13.14 6.28 3.98
N THR A 251 -12.08 5.52 4.26
CA THR A 251 -11.46 5.49 5.59
C THR A 251 -11.01 6.89 6.03
N ALA A 252 -10.33 7.63 5.16
CA ALA A 252 -9.81 8.96 5.47
C ALA A 252 -10.90 9.95 5.86
N VAL A 253 -11.98 10.05 5.10
CA VAL A 253 -13.05 11.01 5.43
C VAL A 253 -13.75 10.67 6.74
N ASN A 254 -13.92 9.37 7.07
CA ASN A 254 -14.49 8.94 8.34
C ASN A 254 -13.56 9.27 9.52
N GLN A 255 -12.26 8.97 9.39
CA GLN A 255 -11.27 9.25 10.44
C GLN A 255 -11.08 10.77 10.65
N LEU A 256 -11.11 11.56 9.57
CA LEU A 256 -11.03 13.02 9.63
C LEU A 256 -12.27 13.62 10.30
N ALA A 257 -13.47 13.10 9.98
CA ALA A 257 -14.70 13.49 10.65
C ALA A 257 -14.68 13.18 12.15
N ASP A 258 -14.14 12.02 12.54
CA ASP A 258 -14.04 11.60 13.95
C ASP A 258 -13.23 12.58 14.82
N VAL A 259 -12.23 13.26 14.25
CA VAL A 259 -11.35 14.19 14.98
C VAL A 259 -11.64 15.68 14.73
N ALA A 260 -12.50 16.00 13.76
CA ALA A 260 -12.82 17.38 13.39
C ALA A 260 -13.35 18.23 14.56
N PRO A 261 -14.23 17.74 15.47
CA PRO A 261 -14.72 18.55 16.58
C PRO A 261 -13.63 19.07 17.54
N GLY A 262 -12.47 18.40 17.58
CA GLY A 262 -11.32 18.79 18.41
C GLY A 262 -10.25 19.59 17.68
N ALA A 263 -10.48 19.95 16.41
CA ALA A 263 -9.47 20.50 15.51
C ALA A 263 -9.94 21.71 14.69
N VAL A 264 -11.24 21.83 14.39
CA VAL A 264 -11.82 22.95 13.62
C VAL A 264 -13.10 23.47 14.26
N ASP A 265 -13.60 24.60 13.77
CA ASP A 265 -14.91 25.15 14.19
C ASP A 265 -16.05 24.13 14.03
N ALA A 266 -17.05 24.24 14.91
CA ALA A 266 -18.18 23.32 14.98
C ALA A 266 -18.97 23.21 13.67
N SER A 267 -19.12 24.32 12.92
CA SER A 267 -19.81 24.33 11.64
C SER A 267 -19.10 23.46 10.59
N TYR A 268 -17.77 23.59 10.50
CA TYR A 268 -16.96 22.75 9.64
C TYR A 268 -16.93 21.30 10.12
N ALA A 269 -16.80 21.06 11.43
CA ALA A 269 -16.83 19.70 11.98
C ALA A 269 -18.12 18.95 11.61
N HIS A 270 -19.28 19.62 11.72
CA HIS A 270 -20.56 19.04 11.32
C HIS A 270 -20.62 18.74 9.81
N ALA A 271 -20.15 19.67 8.97
CA ALA A 271 -20.09 19.48 7.52
C ALA A 271 -19.16 18.32 7.13
N LEU A 272 -18.01 18.17 7.80
CA LEU A 272 -17.08 17.06 7.57
C LEU A 272 -17.68 15.71 7.99
N GLY A 273 -18.47 15.68 9.06
CA GLY A 273 -19.26 14.51 9.46
C GLY A 273 -20.25 14.09 8.37
N ALA A 274 -21.04 15.03 7.85
CA ALA A 274 -21.95 14.75 6.73
C ALA A 274 -21.18 14.30 5.46
N PHE A 275 -20.05 14.94 5.17
CA PHE A 275 -19.20 14.59 4.03
C PHE A 275 -18.69 13.15 4.11
N ALA A 276 -18.33 12.65 5.30
CA ALA A 276 -17.88 11.26 5.46
C ALA A 276 -18.88 10.24 4.90
N VAL A 277 -20.18 10.48 5.09
CA VAL A 277 -21.27 9.63 4.57
C VAL A 277 -21.55 9.93 3.10
N VAL A 278 -21.77 11.20 2.75
CA VAL A 278 -22.19 11.63 1.39
C VAL A 278 -21.12 11.30 0.34
N TYR A 279 -19.84 11.36 0.71
CA TYR A 279 -18.74 10.90 -0.14
C TYR A 279 -18.50 9.38 0.00
N GLY A 280 -18.47 8.87 1.23
CA GLY A 280 -18.04 7.51 1.51
C GLY A 280 -18.97 6.45 0.93
N VAL A 281 -20.28 6.65 0.97
CA VAL A 281 -21.26 5.67 0.48
C VAL A 281 -21.16 5.47 -1.05
N PRO A 282 -21.18 6.50 -1.91
CA PRO A 282 -20.99 6.33 -3.36
C PRO A 282 -19.65 5.69 -3.72
N VAL A 283 -18.56 6.10 -3.06
CA VAL A 283 -17.22 5.56 -3.34
C VAL A 283 -17.11 4.10 -2.93
N MET A 284 -17.70 3.72 -1.79
CA MET A 284 -17.80 2.32 -1.39
C MET A 284 -18.62 1.51 -2.41
N GLY A 285 -19.75 2.04 -2.90
CA GLY A 285 -20.53 1.42 -3.97
C GLY A 285 -19.70 1.13 -5.22
N PHE A 286 -18.90 2.10 -5.67
CA PHE A 286 -17.98 1.91 -6.80
C PHE A 286 -16.86 0.90 -6.49
N ALA A 287 -16.32 0.90 -5.26
CA ALA A 287 -15.34 -0.08 -4.82
C ALA A 287 -15.90 -1.51 -4.88
N LEU A 288 -17.17 -1.73 -4.50
CA LEU A 288 -17.82 -3.04 -4.58
C LEU A 288 -18.05 -3.50 -6.02
N LEU A 289 -18.45 -2.59 -6.91
CA LEU A 289 -18.53 -2.87 -8.34
C LEU A 289 -17.17 -3.33 -8.88
N TRP A 290 -16.10 -2.59 -8.57
CA TRP A 290 -14.76 -2.95 -9.00
C TRP A 290 -14.28 -4.26 -8.37
N LEU A 291 -14.59 -4.50 -7.10
CA LEU A 291 -14.27 -5.74 -6.40
C LEU A 291 -14.92 -6.94 -7.10
N ALA A 292 -16.19 -6.83 -7.49
CA ALA A 292 -16.88 -7.89 -8.24
C ALA A 292 -16.19 -8.18 -9.57
N LEU A 293 -15.80 -7.14 -10.33
CA LEU A 293 -15.04 -7.28 -11.58
C LEU A 293 -13.68 -7.94 -11.35
N ALA A 294 -12.90 -7.44 -10.38
CA ALA A 294 -11.57 -7.96 -10.06
C ALA A 294 -11.63 -9.41 -9.57
N ALA A 295 -12.63 -9.76 -8.75
CA ALA A 295 -12.87 -11.12 -8.29
C ALA A 295 -13.24 -12.05 -9.44
N ALA A 296 -14.12 -11.64 -10.36
CA ALA A 296 -14.46 -12.44 -11.54
C ALA A 296 -13.22 -12.69 -12.42
N MET A 297 -12.36 -11.67 -12.60
CA MET A 297 -11.10 -11.81 -13.33
C MET A 297 -10.10 -12.73 -12.62
N LEU A 298 -10.05 -12.67 -11.28
CA LEU A 298 -9.21 -13.55 -10.46
C LEU A 298 -9.66 -15.00 -10.56
N VAL A 299 -10.97 -15.27 -10.50
CA VAL A 299 -11.55 -16.61 -10.69
C VAL A 299 -11.23 -17.14 -12.08
N ARG A 300 -11.38 -16.32 -13.13
CA ARG A 300 -10.97 -16.67 -14.50
C ARG A 300 -9.48 -17.03 -14.55
N ALA A 301 -8.62 -16.24 -13.91
CA ALA A 301 -7.19 -16.49 -13.90
C ALA A 301 -6.83 -17.79 -13.15
N ALA A 302 -7.47 -18.04 -12.00
CA ALA A 302 -7.30 -19.28 -11.24
C ALA A 302 -7.71 -20.51 -12.05
N ARG A 303 -8.87 -20.45 -12.75
CA ARG A 303 -9.32 -21.50 -13.68
C ARG A 303 -8.37 -21.69 -14.87
N GLY A 304 -7.66 -20.64 -15.26
CA GLY A 304 -6.60 -20.66 -16.27
C GLY A 304 -5.24 -21.15 -15.76
N GLY A 305 -5.15 -21.69 -14.54
CA GLY A 305 -3.90 -22.24 -13.99
C GLY A 305 -2.95 -21.20 -13.40
N MET A 306 -3.45 -20.03 -12.97
CA MET A 306 -2.62 -19.02 -12.32
C MET A 306 -1.95 -19.58 -11.06
N GLY A 307 -0.62 -19.71 -11.12
CA GLY A 307 0.22 -20.04 -9.97
C GLY A 307 0.43 -18.85 -9.02
N PHE A 308 1.08 -19.14 -7.89
CA PHE A 308 1.47 -18.09 -6.94
C PHE A 308 2.51 -17.14 -7.56
N ALA A 309 2.27 -15.84 -7.37
CA ALA A 309 3.21 -14.78 -7.66
C ALA A 309 3.14 -13.73 -6.54
N MET A 310 4.21 -12.94 -6.37
CA MET A 310 4.23 -11.89 -5.34
C MET A 310 3.10 -10.85 -5.50
N THR A 311 2.50 -10.75 -6.67
CA THR A 311 1.30 -9.93 -6.94
C THR A 311 0.10 -10.32 -6.08
N TRP A 312 0.02 -11.54 -5.54
CA TRP A 312 -1.05 -11.96 -4.62
C TRP A 312 -1.17 -11.05 -3.39
N TRP A 313 -0.07 -10.42 -2.97
CA TRP A 313 -0.11 -9.42 -1.90
C TRP A 313 -0.98 -8.19 -2.23
N ALA A 314 -1.29 -7.93 -3.50
CA ALA A 314 -2.26 -6.91 -3.90
C ALA A 314 -3.70 -7.20 -3.44
N LEU A 315 -4.02 -8.43 -3.03
CA LEU A 315 -5.32 -8.81 -2.46
C LEU A 315 -5.49 -8.39 -1.00
N THR A 316 -4.42 -7.93 -0.34
CA THR A 316 -4.44 -7.67 1.10
C THR A 316 -4.77 -6.21 1.41
N PHE A 317 -3.77 -5.33 1.41
CA PHE A 317 -3.92 -3.92 1.76
C PHE A 317 -5.15 -3.25 1.12
N PRO A 318 -5.39 -3.33 -0.20
CA PRO A 318 -6.57 -2.72 -0.82
C PRO A 318 -7.92 -3.25 -0.32
N VAL A 319 -8.03 -4.54 -0.04
CA VAL A 319 -9.27 -5.11 0.53
C VAL A 319 -9.42 -4.66 1.98
N GLY A 320 -8.31 -4.60 2.72
CA GLY A 320 -8.31 -4.10 4.09
C GLY A 320 -8.67 -2.61 4.20
N THR A 321 -8.34 -1.78 3.22
CA THR A 321 -8.82 -0.39 3.20
C THR A 321 -10.33 -0.31 2.97
N CYS A 322 -10.92 -1.23 2.19
CA CYS A 322 -12.37 -1.35 2.07
C CYS A 322 -13.02 -1.82 3.39
N VAL A 323 -12.36 -2.70 4.17
CA VAL A 323 -12.84 -3.08 5.51
C VAL A 323 -12.92 -1.87 6.44
N THR A 324 -11.82 -1.10 6.55
CA THR A 324 -11.78 0.08 7.43
C THR A 324 -12.75 1.16 6.97
N GLY A 325 -12.94 1.32 5.65
CA GLY A 325 -13.91 2.24 5.07
C GLY A 325 -15.35 1.84 5.39
N ALA A 326 -15.70 0.56 5.22
CA ALA A 326 -17.02 0.04 5.56
C ALA A 326 -17.29 0.11 7.07
N ALA A 327 -16.29 -0.19 7.91
CA ALA A 327 -16.40 -0.03 9.35
C ALA A 327 -16.59 1.44 9.77
N GLY A 328 -15.94 2.39 9.10
CA GLY A 328 -16.17 3.83 9.28
C GLY A 328 -17.62 4.20 8.95
N LEU A 329 -18.11 3.80 7.77
CA LEU A 329 -19.49 4.05 7.37
C LEU A 329 -20.51 3.42 8.34
N ALA A 330 -20.23 2.22 8.86
CA ALA A 330 -21.08 1.59 9.87
C ALA A 330 -21.19 2.46 11.14
N ARG A 331 -20.07 3.03 11.61
CA ARG A 331 -20.07 3.93 12.78
C ARG A 331 -20.85 5.23 12.51
N HIS A 332 -20.67 5.85 11.34
CA HIS A 332 -21.28 7.15 11.02
C HIS A 332 -22.76 7.05 10.62
N THR A 333 -23.20 5.91 10.08
CA THR A 333 -24.60 5.72 9.63
C THR A 333 -25.44 4.90 10.60
N GLY A 334 -24.82 4.09 11.45
CA GLY A 334 -25.50 3.10 12.29
C GLY A 334 -26.12 1.93 11.50
N LEU A 335 -25.84 1.83 10.19
CA LEU A 335 -26.47 0.83 9.32
C LEU A 335 -25.72 -0.51 9.40
N ASP A 336 -26.42 -1.55 9.86
CA ASP A 336 -25.87 -2.90 9.98
C ASP A 336 -25.30 -3.42 8.66
N ALA A 337 -25.89 -3.08 7.51
CA ALA A 337 -25.38 -3.52 6.20
C ALA A 337 -23.88 -3.22 6.00
N PHE A 338 -23.38 -2.07 6.49
CA PHE A 338 -21.96 -1.73 6.42
C PHE A 338 -21.12 -2.53 7.41
N ALA A 339 -21.68 -2.89 8.57
CA ALA A 339 -21.00 -3.76 9.53
C ALA A 339 -20.84 -5.19 9.00
N TRP A 340 -21.88 -5.73 8.39
CA TRP A 340 -21.85 -7.04 7.71
C TRP A 340 -20.87 -7.03 6.54
N LEU A 341 -20.86 -5.94 5.75
CA LEU A 341 -19.90 -5.75 4.68
C LEU A 341 -18.45 -5.74 5.19
N ALA A 342 -18.16 -4.99 6.26
CA ALA A 342 -16.83 -4.94 6.86
C ALA A 342 -16.38 -6.33 7.32
N ALA A 343 -17.25 -7.09 7.97
CA ALA A 343 -16.96 -8.46 8.40
C ALA A 343 -16.70 -9.42 7.22
N ALA A 344 -17.53 -9.37 6.17
CA ALA A 344 -17.36 -10.20 4.98
C ALA A 344 -16.05 -9.90 4.23
N LEU A 345 -15.74 -8.61 4.04
CA LEU A 345 -14.49 -8.16 3.45
C LEU A 345 -13.29 -8.57 4.32
N PHE A 346 -13.41 -8.52 5.65
CA PHE A 346 -12.35 -8.92 6.55
C PHE A 346 -12.05 -10.42 6.49
N LEU A 347 -13.09 -11.26 6.37
CA LEU A 347 -12.89 -12.70 6.14
C LEU A 347 -12.17 -12.97 4.81
N GLY A 348 -12.58 -12.28 3.74
CA GLY A 348 -11.89 -12.32 2.45
C GLY A 348 -10.43 -11.85 2.54
N LEU A 349 -10.17 -10.80 3.31
CA LEU A 349 -8.83 -10.28 3.56
C LEU A 349 -7.95 -11.31 4.30
N VAL A 350 -8.44 -11.90 5.39
CA VAL A 350 -7.68 -12.89 6.18
C VAL A 350 -7.36 -14.12 5.35
N THR A 351 -8.32 -14.62 4.56
CA THR A 351 -8.10 -15.76 3.66
C THR A 351 -7.04 -15.45 2.59
N ALA A 352 -7.11 -14.28 1.94
CA ALA A 352 -6.11 -13.85 0.97
C ALA A 352 -4.72 -13.68 1.60
N TRP A 353 -4.65 -13.11 2.81
CA TRP A 353 -3.40 -12.94 3.55
C TRP A 353 -2.78 -14.28 3.93
N LEU A 354 -3.55 -15.22 4.49
CA LEU A 354 -3.08 -16.57 4.84
C LEU A 354 -2.52 -17.30 3.61
N ALA A 355 -3.23 -17.22 2.47
CA ALA A 355 -2.77 -17.82 1.24
C ALA A 355 -1.45 -17.19 0.75
N ALA A 356 -1.38 -15.86 0.69
CA ALA A 356 -0.17 -15.16 0.28
C ALA A 356 1.01 -15.46 1.22
N ALA A 357 0.80 -15.40 2.53
CA ALA A 357 1.82 -15.69 3.54
C ALA A 357 2.33 -17.14 3.45
N ALA A 358 1.43 -18.12 3.35
CA ALA A 358 1.81 -19.53 3.24
C ALA A 358 2.66 -19.80 1.99
N HIS A 359 2.27 -19.25 0.84
CA HIS A 359 3.03 -19.40 -0.40
C HIS A 359 4.34 -18.62 -0.39
N THR A 360 4.38 -17.43 0.20
CA THR A 360 5.61 -16.65 0.39
C THR A 360 6.59 -17.42 1.28
N LEU A 361 6.15 -17.95 2.43
CA LEU A 361 7.00 -18.73 3.33
C LEU A 361 7.55 -19.97 2.63
N ARG A 362 6.71 -20.75 1.93
CA ARG A 362 7.16 -21.90 1.13
C ARG A 362 8.18 -21.50 0.07
N GLY A 363 7.98 -20.38 -0.61
CA GLY A 363 8.89 -19.87 -1.64
C GLY A 363 10.22 -19.37 -1.07
N LEU A 364 10.22 -18.82 0.14
CA LEU A 364 11.42 -18.43 0.87
C LEU A 364 12.21 -19.66 1.34
N PHE A 365 11.55 -20.65 1.96
CA PHE A 365 12.19 -21.88 2.42
C PHE A 365 12.75 -22.73 1.27
N SER A 366 12.07 -22.75 0.12
CA SER A 366 12.55 -23.47 -1.06
C SER A 366 13.61 -22.69 -1.86
N GLY A 367 14.01 -21.48 -1.45
CA GLY A 367 14.97 -20.63 -2.18
C GLY A 367 14.47 -20.12 -3.54
N ARG A 368 13.16 -20.22 -3.83
CA ARG A 368 12.56 -19.78 -5.11
C ARG A 368 12.36 -18.28 -5.17
N LEU A 369 12.14 -17.63 -4.03
CA LEU A 369 11.89 -16.17 -3.94
C LEU A 369 13.14 -15.34 -3.62
N LEU A 370 14.14 -15.96 -3.01
CA LEU A 370 15.46 -15.38 -2.78
C LEU A 370 16.48 -16.44 -3.21
N PRO A 371 17.12 -16.30 -4.38
CA PRO A 371 18.13 -17.26 -4.82
C PRO A 371 19.19 -17.39 -3.73
N ARG A 372 19.42 -18.61 -3.23
CA ARG A 372 20.60 -18.89 -2.42
C ARG A 372 21.79 -18.66 -3.34
N THR A 373 22.65 -17.73 -2.94
CA THR A 373 23.90 -17.48 -3.64
C THR A 373 24.74 -18.74 -3.50
N ALA A 374 24.86 -19.50 -4.60
CA ALA A 374 25.85 -20.56 -4.74
C ALA A 374 27.25 -19.95 -4.83
#